data_AF-A0A6C0F1X2-F1
#
_entry.id   AF-A0A6C0F1X2-F1
#
_cell.length_a   1.000
_cell.length_b   1.000
_cell.length_c   1.000
_cell.angle_alpha   90.00
_cell.angle_beta   90.00
_cell.angle_gamma   90.00
#
_symmetry.space_group_name_H-M   'P 1'
#
loop_
_entity.id
_entity.type
_entity.pdbx_description
1 polymer ?
#
loop_
_entity_poly.entity_id
_entity_poly.type
_entity_poly.pdbx_seq_one_letter_code
_entity_poly.pdbx_strand_id
1 'polypeptide(L)'
;MLNRLLSRHKDALVIGPGGLGDHIWMSGAVRYIASQYVETHLFCSMTVLPTLKQLYSDVPSVKFLPIRRVDDNLRRYIRSKYRDIYVCAFTRDLYNRPVDMDDLPGAFYDHMGIPRSVRHSHFALPALPRSLELYRTLGDQPYIFAHTVASNCSVEFVSWDIQKTLTINPNVNMYAPGDPWYELAQKFVNKPFLDYCDTIKHARELHLANSSFYTLATQIPPLDATVKVCYDRYSGKVMRHYDFS
;
A
#
# COMPACT_ATOMS: atom_id res chain seq x y z
N MET A 1 -24.90 -13.80 -23.60
CA MET A 1 -24.45 -13.30 -22.28
C MET A 1 -24.88 -14.26 -21.16
N LEU A 2 -24.68 -15.57 -21.35
CA LEU A 2 -24.99 -16.66 -20.42
C LEU A 2 -24.03 -17.80 -20.81
N ASN A 3 -23.50 -18.57 -19.85
CA ASN A 3 -22.62 -19.75 -19.98
C ASN A 3 -21.09 -19.56 -19.87
N ARG A 4 -20.65 -18.79 -18.86
CA ARG A 4 -19.39 -19.07 -18.13
C ARG A 4 -19.59 -18.86 -16.63
N LEU A 5 -20.54 -19.59 -16.04
CA LEU A 5 -20.38 -20.06 -14.66
C LEU A 5 -19.30 -21.15 -14.71
N LEU A 6 -18.06 -20.73 -15.00
CA LEU A 6 -16.88 -21.55 -14.82
C LEU A 6 -16.92 -22.04 -13.38
N SER A 7 -16.77 -23.35 -13.19
CA SER A 7 -16.65 -23.97 -11.87
C SER A 7 -15.70 -23.13 -11.02
N ARG A 8 -16.21 -22.30 -10.10
CA ARG A 8 -15.35 -21.51 -9.22
C ARG A 8 -14.46 -22.53 -8.52
N HIS A 9 -13.16 -22.44 -8.79
CA HIS A 9 -12.17 -23.28 -8.15
C HIS A 9 -12.24 -22.99 -6.65
N LYS A 10 -12.10 -24.03 -5.81
CA LYS A 10 -12.41 -23.93 -4.38
C LYS A 10 -11.55 -22.83 -3.73
N ASP A 11 -10.23 -23.02 -3.66
CA ASP A 11 -9.36 -22.10 -2.91
C ASP A 11 -8.06 -21.79 -3.66
N ALA A 12 -7.62 -20.54 -3.59
CA ALA A 12 -6.28 -20.08 -4.02
C ALA A 12 -5.49 -19.52 -2.84
N LEU A 13 -4.16 -19.57 -2.95
CA LEU A 13 -3.23 -18.95 -2.00
C LEU A 13 -2.33 -17.92 -2.69
N VAL A 14 -2.20 -16.75 -2.09
CA VAL A 14 -1.25 -15.70 -2.51
C VAL A 14 -0.15 -15.58 -1.46
N ILE A 15 1.10 -15.75 -1.89
CA ILE A 15 2.30 -15.62 -1.07
C ILE A 15 3.17 -14.50 -1.66
N GLY A 16 3.43 -13.47 -0.88
CA GLY A 16 4.30 -12.37 -1.28
C GLY A 16 5.13 -11.83 -0.11
N PRO A 17 5.82 -10.70 -0.31
CA PRO A 17 6.55 -10.02 0.75
C PRO A 17 5.66 -9.63 1.94
N GLY A 18 6.26 -9.48 3.12
CA GLY A 18 5.52 -9.14 4.34
C GLY A 18 5.33 -7.64 4.59
N GLY A 19 5.86 -6.78 3.72
CA GLY A 19 5.81 -5.33 3.84
C GLY A 19 4.46 -4.77 3.40
N LEU A 20 3.98 -3.70 4.06
CA LEU A 20 2.71 -3.08 3.72
C LEU A 20 2.71 -2.53 2.29
N GLY A 21 3.79 -1.87 1.86
CA GLY A 21 3.86 -1.28 0.53
C GLY A 21 3.77 -2.32 -0.59
N ASP A 22 4.40 -3.48 -0.40
CA ASP A 22 4.32 -4.60 -1.35
C ASP A 22 2.88 -5.09 -1.47
N HIS A 23 2.16 -5.23 -0.35
CA HIS A 23 0.74 -5.60 -0.37
C HIS A 23 -0.14 -4.57 -1.08
N ILE A 24 0.16 -3.27 -0.95
CA ILE A 24 -0.56 -2.22 -1.67
C ILE A 24 -0.37 -2.39 -3.19
N TRP A 25 0.87 -2.54 -3.66
CA TRP A 25 1.17 -2.78 -5.08
C TRP A 25 0.59 -4.09 -5.61
N MET A 26 0.48 -5.12 -4.76
CA MET A 26 -0.13 -6.41 -5.12
C MET A 26 -1.66 -6.41 -5.05
N SER A 27 -2.30 -5.37 -4.53
CA SER A 27 -3.74 -5.44 -4.22
C SER A 27 -4.63 -5.64 -5.45
N GLY A 28 -4.23 -5.12 -6.62
CA GLY A 28 -4.88 -5.42 -7.89
C GLY A 28 -4.82 -6.92 -8.24
N ALA A 29 -3.65 -7.55 -8.10
CA ALA A 29 -3.50 -9.00 -8.29
C ALA A 29 -4.36 -9.81 -7.31
N VAL A 30 -4.38 -9.44 -6.02
CA VAL A 30 -5.17 -10.14 -5.01
C VAL A 30 -6.67 -10.04 -5.34
N ARG A 31 -7.16 -8.87 -5.73
CA ARG A 31 -8.57 -8.66 -6.14
C ARG A 31 -8.91 -9.44 -7.41
N TYR A 32 -8.02 -9.45 -8.40
CA TYR A 32 -8.18 -10.27 -9.60
C TYR A 32 -8.29 -11.75 -9.27
N ILE A 33 -7.37 -12.30 -8.48
CA ILE A 33 -7.44 -13.69 -8.03
C ILE A 33 -8.75 -13.93 -7.26
N ALA A 34 -9.09 -13.07 -6.29
CA ALA A 34 -10.31 -13.20 -5.50
C ALA A 34 -11.62 -13.19 -6.33
N SER A 35 -11.60 -12.66 -7.55
CA SER A 35 -12.73 -12.73 -8.48
C SER A 35 -12.90 -14.11 -9.16
N GLN A 36 -11.85 -14.95 -9.17
CA GLN A 36 -11.81 -16.24 -9.86
C GLN A 36 -12.04 -17.45 -8.93
N TYR A 37 -11.89 -17.28 -7.62
CA TYR A 37 -11.95 -18.35 -6.62
C TYR A 37 -13.08 -18.13 -5.60
N VAL A 38 -13.50 -19.19 -4.89
CA VAL A 38 -14.45 -19.05 -3.77
C VAL A 38 -13.76 -18.40 -2.58
N GLU A 39 -12.58 -18.91 -2.20
CA GLU A 39 -11.72 -18.27 -1.21
C GLU A 39 -10.33 -17.98 -1.78
N THR A 40 -9.79 -16.82 -1.43
CA THR A 40 -8.40 -16.44 -1.71
C THR A 40 -7.72 -16.16 -0.39
N HIS A 41 -6.76 -17.00 -0.05
CA HIS A 41 -6.01 -16.89 1.19
C HIS A 41 -4.77 -16.02 0.93
N LEU A 42 -4.60 -14.95 1.69
CA LEU A 42 -3.48 -14.02 1.57
C LEU A 42 -2.53 -14.20 2.74
N PHE A 43 -1.30 -14.58 2.44
CA PHE A 43 -0.20 -14.59 3.40
C PHE A 43 0.13 -13.16 3.82
N CYS A 44 0.27 -12.89 5.11
CA CYS A 44 0.70 -11.57 5.59
C CYS A 44 1.36 -11.63 6.97
N SER A 45 2.11 -10.57 7.32
CA SER A 45 2.61 -10.41 8.68
C SER A 45 1.51 -9.92 9.64
N MET A 46 1.67 -10.22 10.94
CA MET A 46 0.73 -9.72 11.97
C MET A 46 0.68 -8.19 12.03
N THR A 47 1.79 -7.53 11.73
CA THR A 47 1.91 -6.06 11.79
C THR A 47 1.05 -5.36 10.75
N VAL A 48 0.94 -5.92 9.54
CA VAL A 48 0.17 -5.30 8.44
C VAL A 48 -1.30 -5.75 8.43
N LEU A 49 -1.62 -6.84 9.13
CA LEU A 49 -2.94 -7.46 9.12
C LEU A 49 -4.11 -6.48 9.39
N PRO A 50 -4.05 -5.55 10.37
CA PRO A 50 -5.15 -4.60 10.58
C PRO A 50 -5.45 -3.76 9.35
N THR A 51 -4.40 -3.25 8.69
CA THR A 51 -4.54 -2.45 7.46
C THR A 51 -5.06 -3.30 6.30
N LEU A 52 -4.58 -4.54 6.14
CA LEU A 52 -5.06 -5.41 5.07
C LEU A 52 -6.53 -5.80 5.26
N LYS A 53 -6.97 -6.05 6.50
CA LYS A 53 -8.38 -6.28 6.82
C LYS A 53 -9.25 -5.11 6.40
N GLN A 54 -8.78 -3.88 6.63
CA GLN A 54 -9.47 -2.69 6.14
C GLN A 54 -9.45 -2.62 4.62
N LEU A 55 -8.29 -2.82 3.98
CA LEU A 55 -8.09 -2.76 2.51
C LEU A 55 -8.98 -3.71 1.71
N TYR A 56 -9.25 -4.91 2.24
CA TYR A 56 -10.08 -5.93 1.59
C TYR A 56 -11.44 -6.11 2.28
N SER A 57 -11.91 -5.13 3.05
CA SER A 57 -13.19 -5.21 3.77
C SER A 57 -14.40 -5.38 2.83
N ASP A 58 -14.27 -4.96 1.57
CA ASP A 58 -15.26 -5.11 0.50
C ASP A 58 -15.12 -6.42 -0.30
N VAL A 59 -14.10 -7.25 -0.01
CA VAL A 59 -13.81 -8.49 -0.73
C VAL A 59 -13.87 -9.70 0.22
N PRO A 60 -15.07 -10.21 0.56
CA PRO A 60 -15.25 -11.22 1.60
C PRO A 60 -14.62 -12.58 1.29
N SER A 61 -14.28 -12.85 0.02
CA SER A 61 -13.54 -14.04 -0.40
C SER A 61 -12.07 -14.01 0.01
N VAL A 62 -11.50 -12.83 0.34
CA VAL A 62 -10.14 -12.72 0.85
C VAL A 62 -10.09 -13.14 2.31
N LYS A 63 -9.31 -14.19 2.61
CA LYS A 63 -9.02 -14.70 3.95
C LYS A 63 -7.56 -14.44 4.28
N PHE A 64 -7.24 -14.11 5.52
CA PHE A 64 -5.86 -13.82 5.92
C PHE A 64 -5.22 -15.03 6.59
N LEU A 65 -3.99 -15.35 6.18
CA LEU A 65 -3.14 -16.33 6.84
C LEU A 65 -1.97 -15.59 7.50
N PRO A 66 -2.16 -15.05 8.71
CA PRO A 66 -1.10 -14.39 9.41
C PRO A 66 -0.04 -15.40 9.85
N ILE A 67 1.18 -15.26 9.34
CA ILE A 67 2.25 -16.21 9.60
C ILE A 67 3.48 -15.45 10.10
N ARG A 68 4.10 -15.98 11.16
CA ARG A 68 5.36 -15.44 11.71
C ARG A 68 6.58 -15.91 10.92
N ARG A 69 6.57 -17.16 10.46
CA ARG A 69 7.68 -17.77 9.71
C ARG A 69 7.15 -18.89 8.80
N VAL A 70 7.71 -19.01 7.60
CA VAL A 70 7.45 -20.16 6.72
C VAL A 70 8.40 -21.28 7.12
N ASP A 71 7.85 -22.40 7.59
CA ASP A 71 8.59 -23.63 7.84
C ASP A 71 8.16 -24.76 6.89
N ASP A 72 8.85 -25.90 6.94
CA ASP A 72 8.60 -27.03 6.04
C ASP A 72 7.21 -27.67 6.23
N ASN A 73 6.66 -27.61 7.44
CA ASN A 73 5.32 -28.12 7.72
C ASN A 73 4.27 -27.25 7.03
N LEU A 74 4.44 -25.93 7.10
CA LEU A 74 3.58 -24.98 6.40
C LEU A 74 3.68 -25.16 4.88
N ARG A 75 4.88 -25.41 4.33
CA ARG A 75 5.04 -25.72 2.89
C ARG A 75 4.25 -26.95 2.47
N ARG A 76 4.32 -28.03 3.26
CA ARG A 76 3.59 -29.27 2.99
C ARG A 76 2.08 -29.05 3.09
N TYR A 77 1.62 -28.34 4.10
CA TYR A 77 0.21 -27.98 4.30
C TYR A 77 -0.35 -27.13 3.15
N ILE A 78 0.43 -26.14 2.69
CA ILE A 78 0.04 -25.29 1.56
C ILE A 78 -0.19 -26.13 0.30
N ARG A 79 0.73 -27.05 -0.02
CA ARG A 79 0.64 -27.88 -1.22
C ARG A 79 -0.53 -28.87 -1.21
N SER A 80 -0.96 -29.33 -0.04
CA SER A 80 -2.08 -30.28 0.07
C SER A 80 -3.45 -29.60 0.10
N LYS A 81 -3.51 -28.29 0.41
CA LYS A 81 -4.77 -27.57 0.63
C LYS A 81 -5.21 -26.71 -0.55
N TYR A 82 -4.29 -26.03 -1.22
CA TYR A 82 -4.62 -25.05 -2.25
C TYR A 82 -4.42 -25.64 -3.65
N ARG A 83 -5.39 -25.39 -4.53
CA ARG A 83 -5.30 -25.83 -5.92
C ARG A 83 -4.25 -25.02 -6.67
N ASP A 84 -4.35 -23.70 -6.56
CA ASP A 84 -3.50 -22.75 -7.23
C ASP A 84 -2.78 -21.88 -6.19
N ILE A 85 -1.47 -21.74 -6.37
CA ILE A 85 -0.59 -20.99 -5.46
C ILE A 85 0.12 -19.94 -6.29
N TYR A 86 -0.17 -18.67 -6.00
CA TYR A 86 0.44 -17.51 -6.61
C TYR A 86 1.55 -17.01 -5.69
N VAL A 87 2.79 -17.03 -6.19
CA VAL A 87 3.96 -16.65 -5.40
C VAL A 87 4.72 -15.55 -6.11
N CYS A 88 5.14 -14.52 -5.37
CA CYS A 88 5.95 -13.44 -5.92
C CYS A 88 7.12 -13.01 -5.03
N ALA A 89 8.04 -12.27 -5.65
CA ALA A 89 9.17 -11.57 -5.01
C ALA A 89 10.15 -12.47 -4.24
N PHE A 90 10.63 -11.98 -3.08
CA PHE A 90 11.75 -12.49 -2.27
C PHE A 90 11.52 -13.83 -1.59
N THR A 91 10.52 -14.62 -2.00
CA THR A 91 10.39 -16.02 -1.58
C THR A 91 11.43 -16.88 -2.29
N ARG A 92 12.71 -16.59 -2.03
CA ARG A 92 13.89 -17.17 -2.69
C ARG A 92 13.84 -18.70 -2.70
N ASP A 93 13.34 -19.28 -1.61
CA ASP A 93 13.32 -20.73 -1.42
C ASP A 93 12.29 -21.48 -2.28
N LEU A 94 11.30 -20.79 -2.87
CA LEU A 94 10.21 -21.47 -3.57
C LEU A 94 10.43 -21.56 -5.09
N TYR A 95 11.09 -20.58 -5.72
CA TYR A 95 11.15 -20.51 -7.19
C TYR A 95 12.47 -20.03 -7.80
N ASN A 96 13.44 -19.55 -7.02
CA ASN A 96 14.76 -19.12 -7.50
C ASN A 96 14.73 -18.19 -8.75
N ARG A 97 13.71 -17.32 -8.84
CA ARG A 97 13.57 -16.35 -9.94
C ARG A 97 14.23 -15.03 -9.56
N PRO A 98 15.00 -14.39 -10.46
CA PRO A 98 15.50 -13.04 -10.22
C PRO A 98 14.31 -12.07 -10.09
N VAL A 99 14.42 -11.12 -9.15
CA VAL A 99 13.44 -10.03 -8.99
C VAL A 99 14.01 -8.81 -9.68
N ASP A 100 13.26 -8.24 -10.62
CA ASP A 100 13.58 -6.93 -11.17
C ASP A 100 13.31 -5.87 -10.08
N MET A 101 14.39 -5.27 -9.58
CA MET A 101 14.31 -4.26 -8.52
C MET A 101 14.04 -2.86 -9.08
N ASP A 102 14.19 -2.66 -10.39
CA ASP A 102 13.90 -1.40 -11.06
C ASP A 102 12.39 -1.25 -11.32
N ASP A 103 11.69 -2.36 -11.59
CA ASP A 103 10.22 -2.46 -11.62
C ASP A 103 9.70 -3.53 -10.65
N LEU A 104 9.97 -3.34 -9.37
CA LEU A 104 9.50 -4.26 -8.32
C LEU A 104 7.97 -4.50 -8.36
N PRO A 105 7.11 -3.49 -8.57
CA PRO A 105 5.68 -3.73 -8.73
C PRO A 105 5.37 -4.66 -9.89
N GLY A 106 5.94 -4.42 -11.09
CA GLY A 106 5.72 -5.26 -12.27
C GLY A 106 6.21 -6.70 -12.07
N ALA A 107 7.36 -6.87 -11.41
CA ALA A 107 7.92 -8.18 -11.09
C ALA A 107 6.95 -9.05 -10.27
N PHE A 108 6.11 -8.45 -9.41
CA PHE A 108 5.09 -9.19 -8.67
C PHE A 108 4.08 -9.88 -9.59
N TYR A 109 3.57 -9.14 -10.58
CA TYR A 109 2.57 -9.64 -11.52
C TYR A 109 3.19 -10.68 -12.45
N ASP A 110 4.41 -10.45 -12.94
CA ASP A 110 5.14 -11.40 -13.78
C ASP A 110 5.40 -12.73 -13.05
N HIS A 111 5.79 -12.68 -11.78
CA HIS A 111 6.02 -13.89 -10.98
C HIS A 111 4.74 -14.71 -10.79
N MET A 112 3.60 -14.02 -10.61
CA MET A 112 2.29 -14.64 -10.48
C MET A 112 1.69 -15.08 -11.84
N GLY A 113 2.32 -14.75 -12.97
CA GLY A 113 1.77 -15.00 -14.30
C GLY A 113 0.51 -14.19 -14.60
N ILE A 114 0.38 -13.00 -14.00
CA ILE A 114 -0.77 -12.11 -14.14
C ILE A 114 -0.38 -10.93 -15.04
N PRO A 115 -1.24 -10.47 -15.97
CA PRO A 115 -0.95 -9.29 -16.77
C PRO A 115 -0.68 -8.06 -15.89
N ARG A 116 0.40 -7.30 -16.15
CA ARG A 116 0.74 -6.09 -15.37
C ARG A 116 -0.39 -5.05 -15.32
N SER A 117 -1.24 -4.99 -16.35
CA SER A 117 -2.43 -4.10 -16.39
C SER A 117 -3.48 -4.42 -15.32
N VAL A 118 -3.46 -5.62 -14.74
CA VAL A 118 -4.29 -5.99 -13.58
C VAL A 118 -4.00 -5.11 -12.37
N ARG A 119 -2.76 -4.62 -12.25
CA ARG A 119 -2.37 -3.69 -11.19
C ARG A 119 -3.33 -2.52 -11.08
N HIS A 120 -3.62 -1.86 -12.19
CA HIS A 120 -4.47 -0.67 -12.18
C HIS A 120 -5.94 -1.01 -12.41
N SER A 121 -6.24 -1.98 -13.27
CA SER A 121 -7.64 -2.33 -13.61
C SER A 121 -8.41 -3.01 -12.48
N HIS A 122 -7.71 -3.60 -11.50
CA HIS A 122 -8.32 -4.29 -10.36
C HIS A 122 -7.93 -3.69 -9.01
N PHE A 123 -7.12 -2.62 -8.99
CA PHE A 123 -6.94 -1.85 -7.76
C PHE A 123 -8.24 -1.17 -7.39
N ALA A 124 -8.65 -1.33 -6.13
CA ALA A 124 -9.78 -0.61 -5.57
C ALA A 124 -9.55 -0.40 -4.08
N LEU A 125 -10.03 0.73 -3.58
CA LEU A 125 -10.17 0.98 -2.16
C LEU A 125 -11.64 0.72 -1.76
N PRO A 126 -11.89 0.17 -0.56
CA PRO A 126 -13.24 0.09 -0.03
C PRO A 126 -13.76 1.49 0.33
N ALA A 127 -15.00 1.57 0.80
CA ALA A 127 -15.49 2.80 1.41
C ALA A 127 -14.68 3.14 2.67
N LEU A 128 -14.09 4.33 2.71
CA LEU A 128 -13.23 4.81 3.80
C LEU A 128 -13.80 6.10 4.41
N PRO A 129 -14.95 6.06 5.12
CA PRO A 129 -15.59 7.27 5.65
C PRO A 129 -14.68 8.06 6.60
N ARG A 130 -13.84 7.36 7.37
CA ARG A 130 -12.85 7.97 8.26
C ARG A 130 -11.77 8.74 7.51
N SER A 131 -11.44 8.33 6.28
CA SER A 131 -10.49 9.08 5.48
C SER A 131 -11.03 10.44 5.07
N LEU A 132 -12.29 10.44 4.61
CA LEU A 132 -13.00 11.66 4.27
C LEU A 132 -13.25 12.55 5.49
N GLU A 133 -13.61 11.98 6.63
CA GLU A 133 -13.77 12.71 7.90
C GLU A 133 -12.47 13.38 8.34
N LEU A 134 -11.34 12.66 8.29
CA LEU A 134 -10.03 13.20 8.64
C LEU A 134 -9.64 14.34 7.68
N TYR A 135 -9.77 14.13 6.36
CA TYR A 135 -9.49 15.15 5.35
C TYR A 135 -10.35 16.41 5.55
N ARG A 136 -11.65 16.27 5.83
CA ARG A 136 -12.57 17.40 6.05
C ARG A 136 -12.15 18.31 7.21
N THR A 137 -11.33 17.84 8.14
CA THR A 137 -10.81 18.71 9.22
C THR A 137 -9.87 19.80 8.72
N LEU A 138 -9.34 19.70 7.49
CA LEU A 138 -8.48 20.71 6.85
C LEU A 138 -9.28 21.88 6.26
N GLY A 139 -10.58 21.70 5.98
CA GLY A 139 -11.38 22.69 5.25
C GLY A 139 -10.75 23.02 3.89
N ASP A 140 -10.70 24.31 3.54
CA ASP A 140 -10.13 24.81 2.28
C ASP A 140 -8.63 25.12 2.37
N GLN A 141 -7.96 24.79 3.48
CA GLN A 141 -6.57 25.14 3.71
C GLN A 141 -5.66 24.33 2.77
N PRO A 142 -4.88 24.96 1.85
CA PRO A 142 -3.89 24.23 1.07
C PRO A 142 -2.77 23.70 1.98
N TYR A 143 -2.30 22.49 1.68
CA TYR A 143 -1.30 21.79 2.48
C TYR A 143 -0.37 20.91 1.64
N ILE A 144 0.78 20.61 2.22
CA ILE A 144 1.75 19.63 1.75
C ILE A 144 1.56 18.37 2.59
N PHE A 145 1.43 17.20 1.97
CA PHE A 145 1.52 15.94 2.68
C PHE A 145 2.96 15.41 2.59
N ALA A 146 3.64 15.34 3.72
CA ALA A 146 5.03 14.95 3.83
C ALA A 146 5.19 13.70 4.71
N HIS A 147 5.82 12.66 4.18
CA HIS A 147 6.05 11.42 4.92
C HIS A 147 7.55 11.15 5.08
N THR A 148 8.08 11.49 6.25
CA THR A 148 9.52 11.47 6.54
C THR A 148 10.00 10.23 7.29
N VAL A 149 9.14 9.26 7.62
CA VAL A 149 9.52 8.11 8.45
C VAL A 149 9.36 6.79 7.67
N ALA A 150 10.45 6.09 7.37
CA ALA A 150 10.39 4.74 6.84
C ALA A 150 10.48 3.69 7.96
N SER A 151 10.42 2.40 7.61
CA SER A 151 10.33 1.30 8.57
C SER A 151 11.45 1.26 9.62
N ASN A 152 12.63 1.79 9.30
CA ASN A 152 13.82 1.73 10.16
C ASN A 152 14.66 3.01 10.15
N CYS A 153 14.16 4.10 9.57
CA CYS A 153 14.87 5.38 9.51
C CYS A 153 13.91 6.55 9.35
N SER A 154 14.38 7.74 9.73
CA SER A 154 13.78 9.01 9.33
C SER A 154 14.57 9.59 8.16
N VAL A 155 13.89 10.33 7.29
CA VAL A 155 14.43 10.90 6.06
C VAL A 155 14.25 12.41 6.12
N GLU A 156 15.35 13.14 6.08
CA GLU A 156 15.34 14.61 6.11
C GLU A 156 15.31 15.16 4.69
N PHE A 157 14.13 15.62 4.24
CA PHE A 157 13.97 16.28 2.94
C PHE A 157 13.07 17.52 2.98
N VAL A 158 12.58 17.89 4.17
CA VAL A 158 11.76 19.09 4.35
C VAL A 158 12.67 20.30 4.17
N SER A 159 12.45 21.03 3.08
CA SER A 159 13.27 22.16 2.66
C SER A 159 12.46 23.47 2.54
N TRP A 160 11.15 23.41 2.77
CA TRP A 160 10.26 24.56 2.76
C TRP A 160 10.05 25.12 4.17
N ASP A 161 9.54 26.36 4.22
CA ASP A 161 9.19 27.04 5.45
C ASP A 161 7.85 26.51 5.99
N ILE A 162 7.93 25.58 6.94
CA ILE A 162 6.74 24.95 7.55
C ILE A 162 5.84 25.96 8.26
N GLN A 163 6.36 27.11 8.71
CA GLN A 163 5.59 28.17 9.38
C GLN A 163 4.65 28.90 8.42
N LYS A 164 4.90 28.84 7.12
CA LYS A 164 4.09 29.50 6.08
C LYS A 164 3.15 28.54 5.36
N THR A 165 3.42 27.24 5.43
CA THR A 165 2.69 26.24 4.66
C THR A 165 2.30 25.08 5.55
N LEU A 166 1.00 24.79 5.61
CA LEU A 166 0.51 23.63 6.37
C LEU A 166 1.13 22.36 5.83
N THR A 167 1.84 21.66 6.71
CA THR A 167 2.54 20.42 6.41
C THR A 167 1.94 19.33 7.28
N ILE A 168 1.27 18.38 6.63
CA ILE A 168 0.68 17.21 7.29
C ILE A 168 1.67 16.07 7.17
N ASN A 169 2.09 15.54 8.32
CA ASN A 169 2.93 14.36 8.41
C ASN A 169 2.23 13.31 9.28
N PRO A 170 2.03 12.07 8.76
CA PRO A 170 1.23 11.06 9.45
C PRO A 170 1.95 10.47 10.67
N ASN A 171 3.25 10.68 10.83
CA ASN A 171 4.05 10.09 11.91
C ASN A 171 4.42 11.09 13.00
N VAL A 172 4.65 12.35 12.63
CA VAL A 172 5.13 13.38 13.56
C VAL A 172 4.41 14.69 13.33
N ASN A 173 4.13 15.42 14.42
CA ASN A 173 3.73 16.80 14.30
C ASN A 173 4.99 17.64 14.05
N MET A 174 5.01 18.39 12.95
CA MET A 174 6.18 19.20 12.57
C MET A 174 6.22 20.55 13.29
N TYR A 175 5.18 20.86 14.06
CA TYR A 175 5.01 22.14 14.71
C TYR A 175 5.28 22.03 16.21
N ALA A 176 5.77 23.10 16.81
CA ALA A 176 5.89 23.20 18.27
C ALA A 176 4.55 23.61 18.89
N PRO A 177 4.27 23.25 20.16
CA PRO A 177 3.11 23.78 20.87
C PRO A 177 3.09 25.32 20.85
N GLY A 178 1.94 25.91 20.54
CA GLY A 178 1.76 27.36 20.38
C GLY A 178 1.87 27.85 18.94
N ASP A 179 2.41 27.03 18.03
CA ASP A 179 2.30 27.28 16.60
C ASP A 179 0.83 27.19 16.16
N PRO A 180 0.30 28.11 15.33
CA PRO A 180 -1.13 28.08 15.01
C PRO A 180 -1.55 26.87 14.16
N TRP A 181 -0.60 26.11 13.60
CA TRP A 181 -0.83 24.90 12.83
C TRP A 181 -0.80 23.64 13.69
N TYR A 182 -0.26 23.74 14.92
CA TYR A 182 0.00 22.61 15.80
C TYR A 182 -1.23 21.73 16.03
N GLU A 183 -2.33 22.33 16.48
CA GLU A 183 -3.56 21.61 16.82
C GLU A 183 -4.19 20.93 15.61
N LEU A 184 -4.10 21.57 14.43
CA LEU A 184 -4.61 20.98 13.20
C LEU A 184 -3.74 19.81 12.76
N ALA A 185 -2.42 19.99 12.68
CA ALA A 185 -1.48 18.93 12.28
C ALA A 185 -1.50 17.75 13.26
N GLN A 186 -1.69 17.98 14.56
CA GLN A 186 -1.75 16.94 15.58
C GLN A 186 -2.89 15.93 15.32
N LYS A 187 -3.99 16.37 14.69
CA LYS A 187 -5.10 15.47 14.32
C LYS A 187 -4.71 14.42 13.30
N PHE A 188 -3.59 14.58 12.61
CA PHE A 188 -3.12 13.66 11.58
C PHE A 188 -2.03 12.72 12.07
N VAL A 189 -1.56 12.84 13.32
CA VAL A 189 -0.48 11.98 13.80
C VAL A 189 -1.04 10.61 14.21
N ASN A 190 -0.41 9.54 13.72
CA ASN A 190 -0.66 8.14 14.08
C ASN A 190 -2.11 7.66 13.86
N LYS A 191 -2.79 8.20 12.85
CA LYS A 191 -4.07 7.64 12.36
C LYS A 191 -3.86 6.34 11.60
N PRO A 192 -4.90 5.48 11.49
CA PRO A 192 -4.87 4.30 10.64
C PRO A 192 -4.40 4.61 9.22
N PHE A 193 -3.62 3.71 8.63
CA PHE A 193 -2.93 3.96 7.36
C PHE A 193 -3.84 4.36 6.19
N LEU A 194 -5.02 3.74 6.07
CA LEU A 194 -5.98 4.07 5.01
C LEU A 194 -6.83 5.31 5.31
N ASP A 195 -6.76 5.88 6.52
CA ASP A 195 -7.47 7.12 6.83
C ASP A 195 -6.81 8.32 6.14
N TYR A 196 -5.60 8.19 5.59
CA TYR A 196 -4.95 9.27 4.84
C TYR A 196 -5.27 9.27 3.34
N CYS A 197 -6.05 8.34 2.81
CA CYS A 197 -6.33 8.25 1.37
C CYS A 197 -6.81 9.59 0.77
N ASP A 198 -7.85 10.20 1.34
CA ASP A 198 -8.37 11.50 0.88
C ASP A 198 -7.39 12.65 1.15
N THR A 199 -6.63 12.58 2.25
CA THR A 199 -5.59 13.58 2.57
C THR A 199 -4.41 13.52 1.58
N ILE A 200 -4.07 12.34 1.07
CA ILE A 200 -3.04 12.20 0.03
C ILE A 200 -3.59 12.67 -1.31
N LYS A 201 -4.82 12.27 -1.62
CA LYS A 201 -5.48 12.59 -2.89
C LYS A 201 -5.59 14.09 -3.14
N HIS A 202 -5.95 14.84 -2.10
CA HIS A 202 -6.25 16.28 -2.19
C HIS A 202 -5.11 17.18 -1.70
N ALA A 203 -3.91 16.63 -1.46
CA ALA A 203 -2.76 17.45 -1.12
C ALA A 203 -2.34 18.32 -2.31
N ARG A 204 -1.88 19.55 -2.04
CA ARG A 204 -1.32 20.43 -3.08
C ARG A 204 0.02 19.89 -3.60
N GLU A 205 0.81 19.33 -2.68
CA GLU A 205 2.12 18.74 -2.94
C GLU A 205 2.29 17.45 -2.12
N LEU A 206 2.98 16.47 -2.70
CA LEU A 206 3.31 15.20 -2.09
C LEU A 206 4.83 15.04 -2.01
N HIS A 207 5.34 14.87 -0.79
CA HIS A 207 6.76 14.62 -0.53
C HIS A 207 6.91 13.36 0.33
N LEU A 208 7.20 12.24 -0.32
CA LEU A 208 7.12 10.93 0.32
C LEU A 208 8.50 10.27 0.33
N ALA A 209 8.97 9.83 1.49
CA ALA A 209 10.00 8.78 1.53
C ALA A 209 9.49 7.55 0.78
N ASN A 210 10.36 6.85 0.06
CA ASN A 210 10.07 5.55 -0.54
C ASN A 210 9.59 4.61 0.57
N SER A 211 8.28 4.41 0.69
CA SER A 211 7.58 3.77 1.81
C SER A 211 6.20 3.25 1.37
N SER A 212 5.43 2.69 2.30
CA SER A 212 4.05 2.31 2.01
C SER A 212 3.14 3.49 1.64
N PHE A 213 3.39 4.70 2.15
CA PHE A 213 2.62 5.88 1.74
C PHE A 213 2.91 6.26 0.29
N TYR A 214 4.17 6.15 -0.14
CA TYR A 214 4.52 6.29 -1.56
C TYR A 214 3.80 5.24 -2.41
N THR A 215 3.84 3.95 -2.01
CA THR A 215 3.13 2.91 -2.76
C THR A 215 1.63 3.16 -2.83
N LEU A 216 1.01 3.70 -1.77
CA LEU A 216 -0.41 4.05 -1.75
C LEU A 216 -0.72 5.20 -2.70
N ALA A 217 0.07 6.28 -2.66
CA ALA A 217 -0.10 7.41 -3.57
C ALA A 217 -0.02 6.97 -5.04
N THR A 218 0.87 6.02 -5.39
CA THR A 218 1.00 5.49 -6.77
C THR A 218 -0.19 4.63 -7.23
N GLN A 219 -1.17 4.38 -6.36
CA GLN A 219 -2.34 3.55 -6.67
C GLN A 219 -3.66 4.30 -6.55
N ILE A 220 -3.69 5.53 -6.03
CA ILE A 220 -4.93 6.32 -5.87
C ILE A 220 -5.01 7.39 -6.98
N PRO A 221 -5.55 7.07 -8.16
CA PRO A 221 -5.82 8.08 -9.18
C PRO A 221 -7.22 8.71 -9.02
N PRO A 222 -7.42 9.98 -9.42
CA PRO A 222 -6.39 11.00 -9.68
C PRO A 222 -5.88 11.63 -8.37
N LEU A 223 -4.63 12.12 -8.40
CA LEU A 223 -4.05 12.97 -7.36
C LEU A 223 -4.13 14.43 -7.80
N ASP A 224 -4.56 15.33 -6.90
CA ASP A 224 -4.65 16.78 -7.18
C ASP A 224 -3.29 17.48 -7.10
N ALA A 225 -2.29 16.80 -6.53
CA ALA A 225 -0.98 17.36 -6.27
C ALA A 225 -0.26 17.82 -7.55
N THR A 226 0.19 19.07 -7.53
CA THR A 226 0.97 19.69 -8.62
C THR A 226 2.46 19.35 -8.53
N VAL A 227 2.93 19.01 -7.33
CA VAL A 227 4.30 18.55 -7.06
C VAL A 227 4.21 17.19 -6.41
N LYS A 228 4.94 16.20 -6.95
CA LYS A 228 4.96 14.82 -6.47
C LYS A 228 6.40 14.33 -6.47
N VAL A 229 6.96 14.09 -5.29
CA VAL A 229 8.37 13.73 -5.12
C VAL A 229 8.51 12.51 -4.23
N CYS A 230 9.22 11.51 -4.73
CA CYS A 230 9.67 10.36 -3.95
C CYS A 230 11.13 10.52 -3.56
N TYR A 231 11.45 10.30 -2.29
CA TYR A 231 12.80 10.40 -1.74
C TYR A 231 13.34 9.03 -1.37
N ASP A 232 14.59 8.77 -1.73
CA ASP A 232 15.29 7.58 -1.28
C ASP A 232 15.41 7.60 0.24
N ARG A 233 15.02 6.50 0.88
CA ARG A 233 14.88 6.44 2.34
C ARG A 233 16.22 6.46 3.09
N TYR A 234 17.33 6.21 2.40
CA TYR A 234 18.65 6.16 3.03
C TYR A 234 19.45 7.44 2.77
N SER A 235 19.37 7.97 1.56
CA SER A 235 20.13 9.15 1.15
C SER A 235 19.35 10.46 1.24
N GLY A 236 18.02 10.42 1.35
CA GLY A 236 17.16 11.60 1.28
C GLY A 236 17.14 12.28 -0.09
N LYS A 237 17.76 11.66 -1.12
CA LYS A 237 17.80 12.22 -2.48
C LYS A 237 16.55 11.86 -3.26
N VAL A 238 16.15 12.74 -4.18
CA VAL A 238 15.01 12.50 -5.07
C VAL A 238 15.25 11.27 -5.96
N MET A 239 14.28 10.36 -6.00
CA MET A 239 14.27 9.19 -6.87
C MET A 239 13.60 9.56 -8.20
N ARG A 240 14.31 9.37 -9.32
CA ARG A 240 13.81 9.74 -10.65
C ARG A 240 13.02 8.65 -11.39
N HIS A 241 13.16 7.39 -10.96
CA HIS A 241 12.56 6.23 -11.63
C HIS A 241 11.18 5.86 -11.09
N TYR A 242 10.72 6.55 -10.05
CA TYR A 242 9.48 6.27 -9.35
C TYR A 242 8.45 7.35 -9.67
N ASP A 243 7.44 6.98 -10.46
CA ASP A 243 6.34 7.86 -10.90
C ASP A 243 5.08 7.62 -10.06
N PHE A 244 4.29 8.68 -9.90
CA PHE A 244 2.96 8.69 -9.30
C PHE A 244 1.88 8.49 -10.38
N SER A 245 2.16 7.59 -11.33
CA SER A 245 1.38 7.29 -12.53
C SER A 245 -0.07 6.89 -12.22
#